data_AF-A0A8D8T0N6-F1
#
_entry.id   AF-A0A8D8T0N6-F1
#
_cell.length_a   1.000
_cell.length_b   1.000
_cell.length_c   1.000
_cell.angle_alpha   90.00
_cell.angle_beta   90.00
_cell.angle_gamma   90.00
#
_symmetry.space_group_name_H-M   'P 1'
#
loop_
_entity.id
_entity.type
_entity.pdbx_description
1 polymer ?
#
loop_
_entity_poly.entity_id
_entity_poly.type
_entity_poly.pdbx_seq_one_letter_code
_entity_poly.pdbx_strand_id
1 'polypeptide(L)'
;MGNNKQDGSRKGSERDDVFEKLFPVLLKLGCDADILIRQLFSHLLLQMMHYYSSEIQLCTSHTQFIITTLMEGITHESDTEVRGFSARLLAELIVWSRKQARSRDLIGDTKLNMKAVVKQIQEFCVHPSSSKRIGAAIAFNNIYKVLREERS
;
A
#
# COMPACT_ATOMS: atom_id res chain seq x y z
N MET A 1 34.35 -33.49 16.41
CA MET A 1 34.70 -32.96 15.07
C MET A 1 33.45 -32.99 14.21
N GLY A 2 33.06 -31.86 13.62
CA GLY A 2 31.99 -31.82 12.62
C GLY A 2 30.78 -30.96 13.00
N ASN A 3 30.99 -29.64 13.15
CA ASN A 3 29.93 -28.64 12.96
C ASN A 3 29.38 -28.74 11.52
N ASN A 4 28.05 -28.63 11.36
CA ASN A 4 27.42 -27.76 10.35
C ASN A 4 25.91 -28.01 10.27
N LYS A 5 25.14 -27.19 10.98
CA LYS A 5 23.78 -26.77 10.58
C LYS A 5 23.51 -25.35 11.09
N GLN A 6 24.19 -24.38 10.49
CA GLN A 6 23.66 -23.02 10.35
C GLN A 6 23.68 -22.72 8.85
N ASP A 7 22.52 -22.48 8.26
CA ASP A 7 22.25 -21.37 7.33
C ASP A 7 20.92 -21.61 6.58
N GLY A 8 19.81 -21.20 7.19
CA GLY A 8 18.47 -21.28 6.57
C GLY A 8 17.48 -20.19 6.99
N SER A 9 17.84 -19.33 7.96
CA SER A 9 16.91 -18.37 8.57
C SER A 9 17.21 -16.90 8.24
N ARG A 10 18.38 -16.57 7.65
CA ARG A 10 18.82 -15.17 7.45
C ARG A 10 18.35 -14.52 6.14
N LYS A 11 18.03 -15.29 5.08
CA LYS A 11 17.73 -14.75 3.74
C LYS A 11 16.32 -14.16 3.57
N GLY A 12 15.39 -14.44 4.48
CA GLY A 12 14.05 -13.86 4.49
C GLY A 12 14.08 -12.39 4.92
N SER A 13 14.65 -12.12 6.09
CA SER A 13 14.70 -10.78 6.71
C SER A 13 15.46 -9.75 5.87
N GLU A 14 16.56 -10.14 5.23
CA GLU A 14 17.40 -9.18 4.50
C GLU A 14 16.73 -8.63 3.23
N ARG A 15 15.90 -9.44 2.56
CA ARG A 15 15.15 -8.98 1.37
C ARG A 15 14.00 -8.07 1.74
N ASP A 16 13.34 -8.37 2.86
CA ASP A 16 12.28 -7.53 3.41
C ASP A 16 12.86 -6.16 3.81
N ASP A 17 14.02 -6.12 4.48
CA ASP A 17 14.74 -4.88 4.85
C ASP A 17 15.11 -4.00 3.64
N VAL A 18 15.44 -4.61 2.49
CA VAL A 18 15.74 -3.87 1.26
C VAL A 18 14.47 -3.27 0.66
N PHE A 19 13.39 -4.04 0.63
CA PHE A 19 12.11 -3.56 0.11
C PHE A 19 11.57 -2.39 0.92
N GLU A 20 11.64 -2.48 2.24
CA GLU A 20 11.18 -1.43 3.15
C GLU A 20 11.93 -0.11 2.96
N LYS A 21 13.21 -0.16 2.58
CA LYS A 21 14.00 1.03 2.24
C LYS A 21 13.73 1.54 0.84
N LEU A 22 13.45 0.64 -0.11
CA LEU A 22 13.30 0.98 -1.53
C LEU A 22 11.94 1.61 -1.83
N PHE A 23 10.86 1.07 -1.27
CA PHE A 23 9.50 1.50 -1.61
C PHE A 23 9.22 2.99 -1.32
N PRO A 24 9.64 3.58 -0.17
CA PRO A 24 9.49 5.02 0.06
C PRO A 24 10.26 5.88 -0.97
N VAL A 25 11.41 5.39 -1.46
CA VAL A 25 12.19 6.08 -2.50
C VAL A 25 11.47 6.02 -3.84
N LEU A 26 10.93 4.86 -4.20
CA LEU A 26 10.11 4.72 -5.41
C LEU A 26 8.90 5.66 -5.36
N LEU A 27 8.23 5.77 -4.21
CA LEU A 27 7.09 6.67 -4.02
C LEU A 27 7.47 8.14 -4.27
N LYS A 28 8.64 8.57 -3.79
CA LYS A 28 9.16 9.92 -4.05
C LYS A 28 9.48 10.13 -5.53
N LEU A 29 10.11 9.15 -6.18
CA LEU A 29 10.40 9.21 -7.62
C LEU A 29 9.12 9.22 -8.47
N GLY A 30 8.06 8.56 -8.01
CA GLY A 30 6.72 8.63 -8.60
C GLY A 30 6.05 10.00 -8.48
N CYS A 31 6.65 10.92 -7.72
CA CYS A 31 6.22 12.32 -7.55
C CYS A 31 7.31 13.32 -7.97
N ASP A 32 8.32 12.90 -8.73
CA ASP A 32 9.46 13.75 -9.07
C ASP A 32 9.05 14.98 -9.92
N ALA A 33 9.86 16.03 -9.86
CA ALA A 33 9.66 17.23 -10.67
C ALA A 33 9.90 16.95 -12.16
N ASP A 34 10.77 16.00 -12.49
CA ASP A 34 10.98 15.54 -13.86
C ASP A 34 9.80 14.67 -14.33
N ILE A 35 9.19 15.08 -15.44
CA ILE A 35 7.99 14.44 -15.99
C ILE A 35 8.26 12.99 -16.41
N LEU A 36 9.42 12.71 -17.01
CA LEU A 36 9.76 11.38 -17.51
C LEU A 36 10.01 10.42 -16.34
N ILE A 37 10.75 10.86 -15.34
CA ILE A 37 10.99 10.10 -14.11
C ILE A 37 9.66 9.81 -13.43
N ARG A 38 8.85 10.86 -13.21
CA ARG A 38 7.53 10.72 -12.59
C ARG A 38 6.63 9.75 -13.34
N GLN A 39 6.57 9.83 -14.68
CA GLN A 39 5.74 8.92 -15.48
C GLN A 39 6.20 7.47 -15.38
N LEU A 40 7.51 7.22 -15.47
CA LEU A 40 8.07 5.88 -15.37
C LEU A 40 7.76 5.23 -14.01
N PHE A 41 8.07 5.94 -12.93
CA PHE A 41 7.90 5.39 -11.57
C PHE A 41 6.44 5.36 -11.13
N SER A 42 5.61 6.32 -11.55
CA SER A 42 4.18 6.24 -11.28
C SER A 42 3.53 5.04 -11.96
N HIS A 43 3.90 4.74 -13.21
CA HIS A 43 3.41 3.56 -13.89
C HIS A 43 3.89 2.27 -13.21
N LEU A 44 5.17 2.21 -12.81
CA LEU A 44 5.70 1.07 -12.06
C LEU A 44 4.95 0.85 -10.74
N LEU A 45 4.72 1.90 -9.96
CA LEU A 45 4.01 1.80 -8.68
C LEU A 45 2.56 1.34 -8.85
N LEU A 46 1.88 1.80 -9.91
CA LEU A 46 0.54 1.30 -10.24
C LEU A 46 0.57 -0.21 -10.53
N GLN A 47 1.52 -0.67 -11.35
CA GLN A 47 1.68 -2.11 -11.62
C GLN A 47 2.02 -2.90 -10.35
N MET A 48 2.82 -2.32 -9.44
CA MET A 48 3.06 -2.92 -8.13
C MET A 48 1.78 -3.04 -7.31
N MET A 49 0.91 -2.01 -7.29
CA MET A 49 -0.39 -2.12 -6.59
C MET A 49 -1.24 -3.25 -7.17
N HIS A 50 -1.23 -3.44 -8.48
CA HIS A 50 -1.94 -4.55 -9.12
C HIS A 50 -1.36 -5.90 -8.68
N TYR A 51 -0.03 -6.03 -8.63
CA TYR A 51 0.62 -7.25 -8.19
C TYR A 51 0.34 -7.58 -6.71
N TYR A 52 0.52 -6.60 -5.81
CA TYR A 52 0.32 -6.78 -4.37
C TYR A 52 -1.16 -6.86 -3.96
N SER A 53 -2.09 -6.46 -4.83
CA SER A 53 -3.52 -6.71 -4.62
C SER A 53 -3.95 -8.18 -4.81
N SER A 54 -3.05 -9.06 -5.26
CA SER A 54 -3.33 -10.49 -5.46
C SER A 54 -3.34 -11.30 -4.17
N GLU A 55 -4.14 -12.37 -4.13
CA GLU A 55 -4.32 -13.29 -2.99
C GLU A 55 -3.00 -13.82 -2.43
N ILE A 56 -2.06 -14.15 -3.31
CA ILE A 56 -0.76 -14.73 -2.92
C ILE A 56 0.09 -13.73 -2.12
N GLN A 57 -0.03 -12.44 -2.45
CA GLN A 57 0.75 -11.37 -1.83
C GLN A 57 0.04 -10.73 -0.63
N LEU A 58 -1.25 -10.98 -0.47
CA LEU A 58 -2.17 -10.36 0.47
C LEU A 58 -1.81 -10.60 1.95
N CYS A 59 -1.28 -11.79 2.25
CA CYS A 59 -0.84 -12.16 3.60
C CYS A 59 0.65 -11.88 3.86
N THR A 60 1.36 -11.25 2.93
CA THR A 60 2.79 -10.97 3.09
C THR A 60 3.03 -9.72 3.93
N SER A 61 4.16 -9.71 4.65
CA SER A 61 4.70 -8.53 5.36
C SER A 61 4.76 -7.30 4.45
N HIS A 62 5.12 -7.50 3.19
CA HIS A 62 5.23 -6.44 2.18
C HIS A 62 3.92 -5.68 1.93
N THR A 63 2.78 -6.35 1.83
CA THR A 63 1.49 -5.68 1.58
C THR A 63 1.09 -4.80 2.77
N GLN A 64 1.31 -5.27 4.00
CA GLN A 64 1.07 -4.47 5.20
C GLN A 64 2.01 -3.26 5.26
N PHE A 65 3.29 -3.45 4.90
CA PHE A 65 4.26 -2.37 4.81
C PHE A 65 3.88 -1.33 3.75
N ILE A 66 3.43 -1.76 2.56
CA ILE A 66 2.96 -0.88 1.50
C ILE A 66 1.78 -0.04 1.99
N ILE A 67 0.76 -0.68 2.57
CA ILE A 67 -0.44 0.02 3.08
C ILE A 67 -0.03 1.06 4.12
N THR A 68 0.85 0.70 5.06
CA THR A 68 1.38 1.61 6.08
C THR A 68 2.16 2.77 5.48
N THR A 69 3.05 2.49 4.53
CA THR A 69 3.86 3.53 3.88
C THR A 69 3.01 4.50 3.07
N LEU A 70 2.00 3.99 2.36
CA LEU A 70 1.04 4.83 1.64
C LEU A 70 0.24 5.70 2.62
N MET A 71 -0.23 5.13 3.72
CA MET A 71 -0.94 5.89 4.76
C MET A 71 -0.06 6.98 5.37
N GLU A 72 1.20 6.71 5.69
CA GLU A 72 2.15 7.73 6.14
C GLU A 72 2.39 8.79 5.06
N GLY A 73 2.51 8.40 3.78
CA GLY A 73 2.61 9.32 2.64
C GLY A 73 1.41 10.28 2.51
N ILE A 74 0.20 9.83 2.83
CA ILE A 74 -1.01 10.66 2.87
C ILE A 74 -0.97 11.68 4.03
N THR A 75 -0.17 11.43 5.07
CA THR A 75 -0.03 12.36 6.20
C THR A 75 1.06 13.41 6.00
N HIS A 76 1.76 13.37 4.87
CA HIS A 76 2.87 14.27 4.58
C HIS A 76 2.41 15.74 4.57
N GLU A 77 3.00 16.58 5.43
CA GLU A 77 2.48 17.93 5.73
C GLU A 77 2.75 18.96 4.64
N SER A 78 3.92 18.91 4.01
CA SER A 78 4.39 19.91 3.02
C SER A 78 4.20 19.45 1.57
N ASP A 79 4.61 18.21 1.27
CA ASP A 79 4.51 17.63 -0.06
C ASP A 79 3.07 17.19 -0.40
N THR A 80 2.39 18.03 -1.20
CA THR A 80 1.02 17.77 -1.65
C THR A 80 0.93 16.76 -2.79
N GLU A 81 2.00 16.61 -3.57
CA GLU A 81 2.06 15.65 -4.68
C GLU A 81 2.18 14.23 -4.13
N VAL A 82 3.10 14.00 -3.18
CA VAL A 82 3.23 12.71 -2.48
C VAL A 82 1.94 12.36 -1.76
N ARG A 83 1.29 13.34 -1.12
CA ARG A 83 0.00 13.13 -0.45
C ARG A 83 -1.08 12.66 -1.41
N GLY A 84 -1.26 13.39 -2.52
CA GLY A 84 -2.27 13.07 -3.52
C GLY A 84 -1.99 11.75 -4.23
N PHE A 85 -0.73 11.48 -4.56
CA PHE A 85 -0.32 10.27 -5.25
C PHE A 85 -0.44 9.03 -4.35
N SER A 86 -0.03 9.12 -3.08
CA SER A 86 -0.20 8.02 -2.11
C SER A 86 -1.67 7.63 -1.93
N ALA A 87 -2.57 8.63 -1.87
CA ALA A 87 -4.01 8.38 -1.79
C ALA A 87 -4.56 7.68 -3.05
N ARG A 88 -4.05 8.03 -4.24
CA ARG A 88 -4.42 7.37 -5.50
C ARG A 88 -3.92 5.93 -5.55
N LEU A 89 -2.68 5.66 -5.14
CA LEU A 89 -2.14 4.30 -5.08
C LEU A 89 -2.94 3.41 -4.10
N LEU A 90 -3.32 3.95 -2.94
CA LEU A 90 -4.15 3.24 -1.98
C LEU A 90 -5.53 2.88 -2.56
N ALA A 91 -6.16 3.81 -3.29
CA ALA A 91 -7.41 3.54 -3.98
C ALA A 91 -7.25 2.49 -5.10
N GLU A 92 -6.17 2.58 -5.88
CA GLU A 92 -5.87 1.63 -6.96
C GLU A 92 -5.70 0.21 -6.42
N LEU A 93 -4.99 0.05 -5.29
CA LEU A 93 -4.82 -1.24 -4.60
C LEU A 93 -6.18 -1.89 -4.30
N ILE A 94 -7.14 -1.12 -3.76
CA ILE A 94 -8.48 -1.63 -3.43
C ILE A 94 -9.28 -1.95 -4.69
N VAL A 95 -9.25 -1.06 -5.70
CA VAL A 95 -9.95 -1.29 -6.98
C VAL A 95 -9.49 -2.59 -7.62
N TRP A 96 -8.19 -2.86 -7.61
CA TRP A 96 -7.63 -4.08 -8.19
C TRP A 96 -7.86 -5.31 -7.34
N SER A 97 -7.82 -5.19 -6.02
CA SER A 97 -8.22 -6.27 -5.11
C SER A 97 -9.63 -6.78 -5.46
N ARG A 98 -10.56 -5.85 -5.68
CA ARG A 98 -11.94 -6.15 -6.10
C ARG A 98 -12.00 -6.80 -7.48
N LYS A 99 -11.30 -6.25 -8.46
CA LYS A 99 -11.26 -6.80 -9.84
C LYS A 99 -10.74 -8.23 -9.86
N GLN A 100 -9.67 -8.50 -9.09
CA GLN A 100 -9.07 -9.84 -9.02
C GLN A 100 -9.98 -10.84 -8.32
N ALA A 101 -10.66 -10.45 -7.24
CA ALA A 101 -11.62 -11.31 -6.58
C ALA A 101 -12.81 -11.69 -7.49
N ARG A 102 -13.35 -10.73 -8.26
CA ARG A 102 -14.42 -11.01 -9.23
C ARG A 102 -13.99 -11.99 -10.32
N SER A 103 -12.72 -11.97 -10.73
CA SER A 103 -12.21 -12.86 -11.77
C SER A 103 -11.97 -14.31 -11.31
N ARG A 104 -11.95 -14.56 -10.00
CA ARG A 104 -11.55 -15.85 -9.42
C ARG A 104 -12.56 -16.45 -8.41
N ASP A 105 -13.76 -15.87 -8.28
CA ASP A 105 -14.75 -16.20 -7.24
C ASP A 105 -14.22 -16.09 -5.79
N LEU A 106 -13.21 -15.24 -5.57
CA LEU A 106 -12.53 -15.06 -4.27
C LEU A 106 -13.12 -13.93 -3.45
N ILE A 107 -14.40 -14.05 -3.06
CA ILE A 107 -15.13 -13.02 -2.30
C ILE A 107 -14.47 -12.75 -0.92
N GLY A 108 -13.75 -13.72 -0.35
CA GLY A 108 -13.04 -13.60 0.92
C GLY A 108 -11.88 -12.59 0.90
N ASP A 109 -11.17 -12.49 -0.22
CA ASP A 109 -9.87 -11.80 -0.28
C ASP A 109 -10.00 -10.28 -0.47
N THR A 110 -11.03 -9.84 -1.20
CA THR A 110 -11.37 -8.40 -1.26
C THR A 110 -11.65 -7.86 0.15
N LYS A 111 -12.30 -8.67 0.99
CA LYS A 111 -12.59 -8.28 2.38
C LYS A 111 -11.32 -8.16 3.21
N LEU A 112 -10.25 -8.91 2.91
CA LEU A 112 -8.99 -8.84 3.66
C LEU A 112 -8.23 -7.52 3.40
N ASN A 113 -8.01 -7.15 2.14
CA ASN A 113 -7.33 -5.89 1.80
C ASN A 113 -8.13 -4.68 2.29
N MET A 114 -9.45 -4.69 2.07
CA MET A 114 -10.32 -3.64 2.56
C MET A 114 -10.29 -3.53 4.09
N LYS A 115 -10.35 -4.65 4.81
CA LYS A 115 -10.31 -4.66 6.27
C LYS A 115 -8.97 -4.14 6.80
N ALA A 116 -7.85 -4.48 6.17
CA ALA A 116 -6.53 -3.98 6.55
C ALA A 116 -6.45 -2.45 6.40
N VAL A 117 -6.87 -1.92 5.24
CA VAL A 117 -6.89 -0.47 4.99
C VAL A 117 -7.84 0.25 5.93
N VAL A 118 -9.07 -0.26 6.11
CA VAL A 118 -10.06 0.34 7.01
C VAL A 118 -9.57 0.34 8.45
N LYS A 119 -8.92 -0.74 8.91
CA LYS A 119 -8.31 -0.80 10.24
C LYS A 119 -7.26 0.30 10.42
N GLN A 120 -6.37 0.49 9.44
CA GLN A 120 -5.35 1.54 9.54
C GLN A 120 -5.95 2.96 9.49
N ILE A 121 -6.99 3.18 8.70
CA ILE A 121 -7.75 4.45 8.71
C ILE A 121 -8.35 4.70 10.09
N GLN A 122 -8.96 3.69 10.72
CA GLN A 122 -9.52 3.80 12.07
C GLN A 122 -8.45 4.15 13.10
N GLU A 123 -7.28 3.50 13.04
CA GLU A 123 -6.13 3.81 13.88
C GLU A 123 -5.66 5.27 13.72
N PHE A 124 -5.65 5.79 12.49
CA PHE A 124 -5.26 7.17 12.21
C PHE A 124 -6.32 8.18 12.66
N CYS A 125 -7.61 7.85 12.59
CA CYS A 125 -8.71 8.71 13.05
C CYS A 125 -8.62 9.03 14.55
N VAL A 126 -8.20 8.07 15.38
CA VAL A 126 -8.07 8.25 16.84
C VAL A 126 -6.68 8.75 17.27
N HIS A 127 -5.79 9.02 16.32
CA HIS A 127 -4.42 9.39 16.61
C HIS A 127 -4.32 10.84 17.12
N PRO A 128 -3.44 11.14 18.10
CA PRO A 128 -3.27 12.49 18.65
C PRO A 128 -2.74 13.52 17.62
N SER A 129 -1.97 13.07 16.62
CA SER A 129 -1.51 13.93 15.51
C SER A 129 -2.66 14.37 14.60
N SER A 130 -2.76 15.68 14.38
CA SER A 130 -3.74 16.27 13.44
C SER A 130 -3.50 15.81 12.00
N SER A 131 -2.24 15.73 11.58
CA SER A 131 -1.84 15.32 10.22
C SER A 131 -2.29 13.88 9.93
N LYS A 132 -2.23 12.99 10.92
CA LYS A 132 -2.75 11.62 10.80
C LYS A 132 -4.28 11.56 10.69
N ARG A 133 -5.00 12.37 11.48
CA ARG A 133 -6.48 12.45 11.39
C ARG A 133 -6.94 13.01 10.03
N ILE A 134 -6.28 14.05 9.54
CA ILE A 134 -6.55 14.61 8.21
C ILE A 134 -6.22 13.57 7.13
N GLY A 135 -5.09 12.87 7.25
CA GLY A 135 -4.71 11.83 6.32
C GLY A 135 -5.73 10.68 6.27
N ALA A 136 -6.28 10.27 7.42
CA ALA A 136 -7.37 9.29 7.48
C ALA A 136 -8.61 9.74 6.70
N ALA A 137 -9.01 11.01 6.84
CA ALA A 137 -10.13 11.58 6.09
C ALA A 137 -9.85 11.61 4.59
N ILE A 138 -8.64 11.98 4.16
CA ILE A 138 -8.22 11.98 2.76
C ILE A 138 -8.24 10.55 2.19
N ALA A 139 -7.67 9.60 2.91
CA ALA A 139 -7.66 8.18 2.52
C ALA A 139 -9.10 7.68 2.35
N PHE A 140 -9.97 7.89 3.35
CA PHE A 140 -11.37 7.50 3.29
C PHE A 140 -12.11 8.11 2.10
N ASN A 141 -11.93 9.41 1.85
CA ASN A 141 -12.58 10.10 0.73
C ASN A 141 -12.18 9.53 -0.63
N ASN A 142 -10.93 9.10 -0.79
CA ASN A 142 -10.45 8.51 -2.04
C ASN A 142 -10.98 7.08 -2.25
N ILE A 143 -11.16 6.31 -1.18
CA ILE A 143 -11.62 4.92 -1.28
C ILE A 143 -13.15 4.78 -1.23
N TYR A 144 -13.88 5.77 -0.69
CA TYR A 144 -15.32 5.72 -0.43
C TYR A 144 -16.15 5.27 -1.64
N LYS A 145 -15.82 5.76 -2.85
CA LYS A 145 -16.54 5.40 -4.07
C LYS A 145 -16.45 3.89 -4.34
N VAL A 146 -15.26 3.33 -4.15
CA VAL A 146 -14.98 1.90 -4.34
C VAL A 146 -15.73 1.04 -3.32
N LEU A 147 -15.81 1.52 -2.07
CA LEU A 147 -16.54 0.84 -0.99
C LEU A 147 -18.07 0.85 -1.21
N ARG A 148 -18.62 1.96 -1.68
CA ARG A 148 -20.08 2.11 -1.90
C ARG A 148 -20.60 1.14 -2.95
N GLU A 149 -19.83 0.92 -4.00
CA GLU A 149 -20.16 0.05 -5.13
C GLU A 149 -20.22 -1.45 -4.77
N GLU A 150 -19.84 -1.87 -3.56
CA GLU A 150 -20.00 -3.27 -3.12
C GLU A 150 -21.43 -3.64 -2.69
N ARG A 151 -22.28 -2.64 -2.42
CA ARG A 151 -23.65 -2.86 -1.91
C ARG A 151 -24.72 -2.87 -3.01
N SER A 152 -24.35 -2.85 -4.29
CA SER A 152 -25.24 -2.94 -5.44
C SER A 152 -24.87 -4.13 -6.30
#